data_AF-A0A9P3JF92-F1
#
_entry.id   AF-A0A9P3JF92-F1
#
_cell.length_a   1.000
_cell.length_b   1.000
_cell.length_c   1.000
_cell.angle_alpha   90.00
_cell.angle_beta   90.00
_cell.angle_gamma   90.00
#
_symmetry.space_group_name_H-M   'P 1'
#
loop_
_entity.id
_entity.type
_entity.pdbx_description
1 polymer ?
#
loop_
_entity_poly.entity_id
_entity_poly.type
_entity_poly.pdbx_seq_one_letter_code
_entity_poly.pdbx_strand_id
1 'polypeptide(L)'
;MLPVRALSAASPASLAARHVPAIRTPRSPAPLSDPHPSRNPPLHSQPTPLRRACFPSNRLLALPGASGKSTIRGIGSPAVRSLARTDGHLLSSPTVSAARGPSAVSPRAILPRMAGATEQRGSSAAATLAAAAATAATSPVPSLEELRVAAEERAGGPLGQRERLSKATQRLFGAAESDVRVTLFRDNSAWCPYCERVWLQLEEKRIPYVVEKINMRCYGPKPDWFLQMVPSGLLPVLKLDDRVITESLDIMFVLERAFPDHTPLLPSPSDRAASQRVEKLLRLERQLAGAWLQWARVGDGGGGLMGGMFRRGGGGGGGGGAGQRMFEEALDAVDSALQEGGGPLFMGDQMSLVDAVYAPFLERTAASIPFWKGLTVRGNPRWPALSLWFDAMDSRPTYLAMKSDDFTITHTLEPQIGPVVLADAGAAHRDYIEGRDGSGAWDLPLQPEVTAWGEDDGTGGAGREAQREAVESIILNHELLVSFCLRALRDKSFPRQQAMLIGGRPRLQPPSDAELEAARERLAPGVSEALRHVAHALLEGTETLGAAVPAGVLGSLSGEEEEVAVCVAYLRDRVGVPRDLTYPAARQLRAHLQWMVRLLGSKV
;
A
#
# COMPACT_ATOMS: atom_id res chain seq x y z
N MET A 1 30.56 -61.61 -4.81
CA MET A 1 29.81 -62.80 -4.34
C MET A 1 28.35 -62.62 -4.74
N LEU A 2 27.82 -63.54 -5.54
CA LEU A 2 26.39 -63.73 -5.93
C LEU A 2 25.52 -64.05 -4.70
N PRO A 3 24.15 -64.13 -4.75
CA PRO A 3 23.26 -64.28 -5.93
C PRO A 3 22.02 -63.34 -5.97
N VAL A 4 21.48 -62.98 -7.15
CA VAL A 4 20.42 -63.63 -7.99
C VAL A 4 19.01 -63.67 -7.39
N ARG A 5 18.08 -62.92 -8.00
CA ARG A 5 16.79 -63.46 -8.50
C ARG A 5 16.22 -62.60 -9.63
N ALA A 6 15.80 -63.28 -10.70
CA ALA A 6 15.27 -62.75 -11.94
C ALA A 6 13.91 -63.41 -12.27
N LEU A 7 13.28 -62.88 -13.33
CA LEU A 7 12.20 -63.43 -14.18
C LEU A 7 10.75 -63.09 -13.74
N SER A 8 9.80 -62.75 -14.61
CA SER A 8 9.69 -62.81 -16.09
C SER A 8 8.58 -61.88 -16.60
N ALA A 9 8.70 -61.45 -17.86
CA ALA A 9 7.69 -60.77 -18.68
C ALA A 9 6.64 -61.72 -19.29
N ALA A 10 5.51 -61.16 -19.75
CA ALA A 10 4.72 -61.65 -20.88
C ALA A 10 3.78 -60.54 -21.45
N SER A 11 3.63 -60.52 -22.77
CA SER A 11 2.75 -59.73 -23.67
C SER A 11 2.29 -60.71 -24.79
N PRO A 12 1.49 -60.39 -25.85
CA PRO A 12 0.33 -59.50 -26.09
C PRO A 12 -0.88 -60.22 -26.83
N ALA A 13 -1.88 -59.42 -27.29
CA ALA A 13 -2.89 -59.66 -28.38
C ALA A 13 -4.20 -60.43 -28.00
N SER A 14 -5.41 -60.24 -28.59
CA SER A 14 -5.91 -59.54 -29.80
C SER A 14 -7.47 -59.44 -29.81
N LEU A 15 -8.02 -58.42 -30.53
CA LEU A 15 -9.28 -58.31 -31.32
C LEU A 15 -10.69 -58.80 -30.87
N ALA A 16 -11.68 -57.89 -30.94
CA ALA A 16 -12.95 -57.91 -31.75
C ALA A 16 -13.93 -56.81 -31.22
N ALA A 17 -14.37 -55.75 -31.91
CA ALA A 17 -15.15 -55.54 -33.15
C ALA A 17 -16.69 -55.37 -32.96
N ARG A 18 -17.20 -54.21 -33.44
CA ARG A 18 -18.61 -53.83 -33.82
C ARG A 18 -19.55 -53.42 -32.66
N HIS A 19 -20.41 -52.39 -32.72
CA HIS A 19 -21.20 -51.80 -33.81
C HIS A 19 -21.59 -50.31 -33.55
N VAL A 20 -21.79 -49.55 -34.64
CA VAL A 20 -22.38 -48.19 -34.76
C VAL A 20 -23.84 -48.30 -35.29
N PRO A 21 -24.74 -47.34 -35.00
CA PRO A 21 -25.38 -46.54 -36.08
C PRO A 21 -25.48 -45.04 -35.70
N ALA A 22 -25.05 -44.05 -36.51
CA ALA A 22 -25.49 -43.56 -37.84
C ALA A 22 -26.51 -42.38 -37.79
N ILE A 23 -25.94 -41.16 -37.85
CA ILE A 23 -26.29 -39.92 -38.59
C ILE A 23 -27.71 -39.76 -39.21
N ARG A 24 -28.31 -38.58 -38.99
CA ARG A 24 -29.14 -37.85 -39.98
C ARG A 24 -29.11 -36.32 -39.76
N THR A 25 -28.60 -35.58 -40.75
CA THR A 25 -29.04 -34.22 -41.17
C THR A 25 -29.41 -34.36 -42.67
N PRO A 26 -30.18 -33.48 -43.36
CA PRO A 26 -29.98 -32.02 -43.43
C PRO A 26 -31.25 -31.14 -43.70
N ARG A 27 -31.09 -29.80 -43.68
CA ARG A 27 -31.39 -28.85 -44.80
C ARG A 27 -31.65 -27.40 -44.32
N SER A 28 -30.95 -26.46 -44.96
CA SER A 28 -31.40 -25.10 -45.30
C SER A 28 -31.51 -24.99 -46.83
N PRO A 29 -32.29 -24.05 -47.40
CA PRO A 29 -31.72 -22.76 -47.84
C PRO A 29 -32.63 -21.51 -47.69
N ALA A 30 -32.01 -20.34 -47.89
CA ALA A 30 -32.41 -18.90 -47.75
C ALA A 30 -33.46 -18.39 -48.79
N PRO A 31 -33.75 -17.06 -49.06
CA PRO A 31 -33.17 -15.78 -48.55
C PRO A 31 -34.11 -14.52 -48.37
N LEU A 32 -33.52 -13.45 -47.79
CA LEU A 32 -33.65 -11.97 -47.99
C LEU A 32 -35.00 -11.28 -48.31
N SER A 33 -35.40 -10.27 -47.51
CA SER A 33 -35.87 -8.93 -47.98
C SER A 33 -35.91 -7.88 -46.82
N ASP A 34 -35.43 -6.67 -47.09
CA ASP A 34 -35.71 -5.35 -46.44
C ASP A 34 -36.12 -4.38 -47.60
N PRO A 35 -36.72 -3.16 -47.47
CA PRO A 35 -36.74 -2.22 -46.32
C PRO A 35 -38.02 -1.32 -46.09
N HIS A 36 -38.07 -0.61 -44.92
CA HIS A 36 -38.67 0.74 -44.60
C HIS A 36 -40.19 1.05 -44.77
N PRO A 37 -40.79 2.17 -44.22
CA PRO A 37 -40.41 3.11 -43.13
C PRO A 37 -41.56 3.54 -42.14
N SER A 38 -41.17 4.20 -41.02
CA SER A 38 -41.86 5.25 -40.21
C SER A 38 -43.31 5.07 -39.70
N ARG A 39 -43.50 5.32 -38.38
CA ARG A 39 -44.48 6.29 -37.78
C ARG A 39 -44.54 6.17 -36.23
N ASN A 40 -44.20 7.26 -35.52
CA ASN A 40 -44.78 7.64 -34.20
C ASN A 40 -46.24 8.09 -34.40
N PRO A 41 -47.16 8.26 -33.41
CA PRO A 41 -47.00 8.64 -31.97
C PRO A 41 -48.09 8.00 -31.02
N PRO A 42 -48.62 8.61 -29.92
CA PRO A 42 -48.06 9.39 -28.79
C PRO A 42 -48.44 8.88 -27.35
N LEU A 43 -47.69 9.39 -26.36
CA LEU A 43 -48.06 9.95 -25.03
C LEU A 43 -48.80 9.15 -23.91
N HIS A 44 -48.23 9.33 -22.71
CA HIS A 44 -48.80 9.36 -21.35
C HIS A 44 -49.22 8.06 -20.64
N SER A 45 -48.37 7.62 -19.71
CA SER A 45 -48.81 7.09 -18.41
C SER A 45 -47.73 7.29 -17.35
N GLN A 46 -48.12 7.87 -16.21
CA GLN A 46 -47.27 8.21 -15.07
C GLN A 46 -46.63 6.98 -14.40
N PRO A 47 -45.46 7.13 -13.73
CA PRO A 47 -44.96 6.10 -12.83
C PRO A 47 -45.40 6.35 -11.38
N THR A 48 -46.11 5.38 -10.83
CA THR A 48 -46.45 5.20 -9.42
C THR A 48 -45.18 5.07 -8.56
N PRO A 49 -45.08 5.70 -7.37
CA PRO A 49 -43.88 5.63 -6.55
C PRO A 49 -43.81 4.31 -5.77
N LEU A 50 -42.77 3.51 -6.04
CA LEU A 50 -42.45 2.35 -5.21
C LEU A 50 -41.74 2.80 -3.93
N ARG A 51 -42.27 2.27 -2.83
CA ARG A 51 -41.95 2.59 -1.43
C ARG A 51 -40.47 2.41 -1.12
N ARG A 52 -39.87 3.48 -0.56
CA ARG A 52 -38.61 3.44 0.19
C ARG A 52 -38.79 2.56 1.43
N ALA A 53 -38.03 1.46 1.52
CA ALA A 53 -37.77 0.81 2.79
C ALA A 53 -36.65 1.60 3.50
N CYS A 54 -37.04 2.59 4.29
CA CYS A 54 -36.15 3.23 5.25
C CYS A 54 -35.91 2.26 6.41
N PHE A 55 -34.66 1.85 6.66
CA PHE A 55 -34.27 1.28 7.94
C PHE A 55 -34.13 2.42 8.96
N PRO A 56 -34.82 2.38 10.10
CA PRO A 56 -34.80 3.46 11.07
C PRO A 56 -33.53 3.43 11.90
N SER A 57 -32.87 4.59 11.96
CA SER A 57 -32.00 4.99 13.06
C SER A 57 -32.82 5.00 14.35
N ASN A 58 -32.42 4.29 15.40
CA ASN A 58 -32.97 4.44 16.75
C ASN A 58 -31.85 4.19 17.78
N ARG A 59 -31.45 5.19 18.58
CA ARG A 59 -32.10 5.67 19.83
C ARG A 59 -32.20 4.59 20.91
N LEU A 60 -31.42 4.83 21.97
CA LEU A 60 -31.40 4.15 23.26
C LEU A 60 -32.80 3.91 23.86
N LEU A 61 -33.00 2.72 24.40
CA LEU A 61 -33.88 2.45 25.54
C LEU A 61 -33.10 1.54 26.51
N ALA A 62 -32.85 2.05 27.72
CA ALA A 62 -32.26 1.34 28.85
C ALA A 62 -33.36 0.86 29.78
N LEU A 63 -33.22 -0.32 30.40
CA LEU A 63 -33.83 -0.77 31.68
C LEU A 63 -33.17 -2.12 32.12
N PRO A 64 -33.27 -2.58 33.40
CA PRO A 64 -32.10 -2.70 34.27
C PRO A 64 -31.68 -4.13 34.71
N GLY A 65 -30.39 -4.23 35.05
CA GLY A 65 -29.73 -4.95 36.17
C GLY A 65 -30.23 -6.30 36.68
N ALA A 66 -29.32 -7.28 36.71
CA ALA A 66 -29.23 -8.26 37.78
C ALA A 66 -27.77 -8.69 38.01
N SER A 67 -27.33 -8.51 39.25
CA SER A 67 -26.01 -8.82 39.81
C SER A 67 -25.82 -10.32 40.07
N GLY A 68 -24.61 -10.82 39.87
CA GLY A 68 -24.19 -12.14 40.38
C GLY A 68 -22.67 -12.26 40.44
N LYS A 69 -22.09 -11.95 41.61
CA LYS A 69 -20.69 -12.20 41.94
C LYS A 69 -20.49 -13.70 42.18
N SER A 70 -19.43 -14.30 41.63
CA SER A 70 -18.77 -15.41 42.29
C SER A 70 -17.26 -15.37 42.04
N THR A 71 -16.55 -15.64 43.12
CA THR A 71 -15.12 -15.45 43.36
C THR A 71 -14.50 -16.84 43.43
N ILE A 72 -13.47 -17.17 42.65
CA ILE A 72 -12.57 -18.29 42.99
C ILE A 72 -11.10 -17.94 42.67
N ARG A 73 -10.28 -18.08 43.71
CA ARG A 73 -8.81 -18.03 43.78
C ARG A 73 -8.22 -19.11 42.86
N GLY A 74 -7.20 -18.84 42.05
CA GLY A 74 -5.80 -18.74 42.48
C GLY A 74 -5.15 -20.12 42.57
N ILE A 75 -4.06 -20.34 41.82
CA ILE A 75 -2.82 -21.06 42.19
C ILE A 75 -2.10 -21.54 40.91
N GLY A 76 -0.81 -21.18 40.79
CA GLY A 76 0.23 -22.13 40.41
C GLY A 76 0.84 -22.04 39.01
N SER A 77 1.87 -21.20 38.86
CA SER A 77 3.00 -21.52 37.95
C SER A 77 3.71 -22.80 38.43
N PRO A 78 4.42 -23.49 37.52
CA PRO A 78 5.87 -23.31 37.54
C PRO A 78 6.50 -23.14 36.16
N ALA A 79 7.63 -22.43 36.18
CA ALA A 79 8.58 -22.31 35.09
C ALA A 79 9.32 -23.63 34.80
N VAL A 80 9.98 -23.72 33.64
CA VAL A 80 11.45 -23.90 33.48
C VAL A 80 11.82 -24.58 32.13
N ARG A 81 12.95 -24.09 31.55
CA ARG A 81 13.84 -24.63 30.47
C ARG A 81 13.35 -24.49 29.03
N SER A 82 13.94 -23.65 28.17
CA SER A 82 15.34 -23.57 27.70
C SER A 82 15.89 -24.91 27.21
N LEU A 83 15.97 -25.08 25.89
CA LEU A 83 16.95 -25.92 25.21
C LEU A 83 17.18 -25.42 23.78
N ALA A 84 18.44 -25.51 23.38
CA ALA A 84 19.07 -24.86 22.25
C ALA A 84 18.97 -25.65 20.94
N ARG A 85 19.29 -24.91 19.87
CA ARG A 85 19.71 -25.26 18.51
C ARG A 85 20.12 -26.72 18.24
N THR A 86 19.70 -27.21 17.08
CA THR A 86 20.50 -28.11 16.22
C THR A 86 20.30 -27.73 14.75
N ASP A 87 21.39 -27.87 13.99
CA ASP A 87 21.60 -27.44 12.61
C ASP A 87 20.98 -28.36 11.55
N GLY A 88 20.73 -27.76 10.37
CA GLY A 88 21.06 -28.33 9.06
C GLY A 88 20.01 -29.23 8.38
N HIS A 89 19.51 -28.81 7.22
CA HIS A 89 19.85 -29.43 5.94
C HIS A 89 19.20 -28.69 4.75
N LEU A 90 20.05 -28.31 3.81
CA LEU A 90 19.76 -27.78 2.47
C LEU A 90 19.03 -28.84 1.62
N LEU A 91 17.95 -28.46 0.95
CA LEU A 91 17.40 -29.17 -0.19
C LEU A 91 17.20 -28.22 -1.37
N SER A 92 17.97 -28.49 -2.42
CA SER A 92 17.99 -27.85 -3.73
C SER A 92 16.71 -28.13 -4.51
N SER A 93 16.17 -27.10 -5.17
CA SER A 93 15.07 -27.22 -6.13
C SER A 93 15.59 -27.17 -7.58
N PRO A 94 14.96 -27.91 -8.52
CA PRO A 94 15.46 -28.06 -9.88
C PRO A 94 15.06 -26.89 -10.81
N THR A 95 15.99 -26.59 -11.72
CA THR A 95 15.91 -25.65 -12.84
C THR A 95 14.87 -26.05 -13.88
N VAL A 96 14.01 -25.12 -14.28
CA VAL A 96 13.16 -25.24 -15.48
C VAL A 96 13.66 -24.27 -16.56
N SER A 97 13.98 -24.86 -17.71
CA SER A 97 14.55 -24.24 -18.90
C SER A 97 13.52 -23.36 -19.63
N ALA A 98 13.94 -22.13 -19.99
CA ALA A 98 13.17 -21.17 -20.76
C ALA A 98 13.25 -21.50 -22.28
N ALA A 99 12.10 -21.71 -22.91
CA ALA A 99 11.96 -21.79 -24.36
C ALA A 99 11.62 -20.41 -24.95
N ARG A 100 12.36 -20.01 -25.99
CA ARG A 100 12.19 -18.77 -26.76
C ARG A 100 11.06 -18.90 -27.80
N GLY A 101 10.32 -17.81 -28.01
CA GLY A 101 9.38 -17.59 -29.12
C GLY A 101 8.93 -16.12 -29.22
N PRO A 102 8.49 -15.61 -30.38
CA PRO A 102 9.10 -14.41 -30.98
C PRO A 102 8.29 -13.10 -30.98
N SER A 103 9.06 -12.01 -31.02
CA SER A 103 8.90 -10.68 -31.66
C SER A 103 7.53 -10.09 -32.05
N ALA A 104 7.36 -8.85 -31.58
CA ALA A 104 6.78 -7.64 -32.20
C ALA A 104 5.25 -7.54 -32.39
N VAL A 105 4.65 -6.47 -31.85
CA VAL A 105 4.09 -5.30 -32.59
C VAL A 105 3.78 -4.17 -31.57
N SER A 106 4.31 -2.96 -31.77
CA SER A 106 3.97 -1.75 -31.01
C SER A 106 2.61 -1.15 -31.43
N PRO A 107 1.74 -0.74 -30.49
CA PRO A 107 0.66 0.19 -30.79
C PRO A 107 1.08 1.65 -30.51
N ARG A 108 0.96 2.49 -31.55
CA ARG A 108 1.03 3.95 -31.48
C ARG A 108 0.01 4.48 -30.46
N ALA A 109 0.48 5.21 -29.46
CA ALA A 109 -0.37 5.99 -28.55
C ALA A 109 -1.00 7.18 -29.30
N ILE A 110 -2.33 7.26 -29.27
CA ILE A 110 -3.11 8.42 -29.68
C ILE A 110 -3.33 9.28 -28.43
N LEU A 111 -2.62 10.40 -28.34
CA LEU A 111 -2.78 11.40 -27.28
C LEU A 111 -3.95 12.34 -27.60
N PRO A 112 -4.87 12.65 -26.65
CA PRO A 112 -5.64 13.87 -26.70
C PRO A 112 -4.85 15.02 -26.05
N ARG A 113 -4.72 16.09 -26.82
CA ARG A 113 -4.10 17.37 -26.47
C ARG A 113 -5.02 18.11 -25.50
N MET A 114 -4.63 18.26 -24.23
CA MET A 114 -5.27 19.17 -23.27
C MET A 114 -4.34 20.37 -23.05
N ALA A 115 -4.55 21.41 -23.86
CA ALA A 115 -3.95 22.72 -23.69
C ALA A 115 -4.84 23.56 -22.75
N GLY A 116 -4.23 24.17 -21.74
CA GLY A 116 -4.86 25.25 -20.96
C GLY A 116 -4.68 25.12 -19.45
N ALA A 117 -3.51 25.54 -18.94
CA ALA A 117 -3.30 26.20 -17.63
C ALA A 117 -1.82 26.16 -17.15
N THR A 118 -0.82 26.26 -18.04
CA THR A 118 0.60 26.06 -17.68
C THR A 118 1.54 27.26 -17.87
N GLU A 119 1.05 28.46 -18.22
CA GLU A 119 1.98 29.49 -18.72
C GLU A 119 2.62 30.43 -17.68
N GLN A 120 2.36 30.33 -16.38
CA GLN A 120 3.00 31.25 -15.39
C GLN A 120 3.72 30.62 -14.20
N ARG A 121 3.81 29.28 -14.10
CA ARG A 121 4.60 28.60 -13.04
C ARG A 121 5.80 27.79 -13.54
N GLY A 122 5.99 27.67 -14.85
CA GLY A 122 7.06 26.84 -15.45
C GLY A 122 8.43 27.53 -15.59
N SER A 123 8.49 28.86 -15.45
CA SER A 123 9.71 29.61 -15.80
C SER A 123 10.82 29.56 -14.73
N SER A 124 10.51 29.49 -13.42
CA SER A 124 11.57 29.47 -12.39
C SER A 124 12.16 28.07 -12.20
N ALA A 125 11.32 27.04 -12.19
CA ALA A 125 11.77 25.65 -12.06
C ALA A 125 12.74 25.23 -13.19
N ALA A 126 12.47 25.62 -14.43
CA ALA A 126 13.36 25.34 -15.56
C ALA A 126 14.72 26.06 -15.44
N ALA A 127 14.73 27.30 -14.92
CA ALA A 127 15.96 28.05 -14.68
C ALA A 127 16.78 27.44 -13.52
N THR A 128 16.12 27.04 -12.44
CA THR A 128 16.73 26.29 -11.32
C THR A 128 17.34 24.96 -11.78
N LEU A 129 16.66 24.25 -12.69
CA LEU A 129 17.14 22.99 -13.27
C LEU A 129 18.33 23.18 -14.21
N ALA A 130 18.33 24.25 -15.01
CA ALA A 130 19.44 24.59 -15.89
C ALA A 130 20.72 24.94 -15.10
N ALA A 131 20.60 25.63 -13.96
CA ALA A 131 21.72 25.93 -13.07
C ALA A 131 22.32 24.67 -12.41
N ALA A 132 21.48 23.69 -12.05
CA ALA A 132 21.91 22.40 -11.49
C ALA A 132 22.60 21.50 -12.54
N ALA A 133 22.26 21.64 -13.82
CA ALA A 133 22.92 20.92 -14.92
C ALA A 133 24.31 21.51 -15.26
N ALA A 134 24.47 22.84 -15.18
CA ALA A 134 25.72 23.53 -15.52
C ALA A 134 26.86 23.30 -14.51
N THR A 135 26.55 22.96 -13.25
CA THR A 135 27.51 22.71 -12.16
C THR A 135 28.10 21.29 -12.17
N ALA A 136 27.65 20.39 -13.07
CA ALA A 136 28.15 19.03 -13.17
C ALA A 136 29.61 18.93 -13.66
N ALA A 137 30.16 19.97 -14.29
CA ALA A 137 31.48 19.93 -14.92
C ALA A 137 32.67 19.96 -13.93
N THR A 138 32.44 20.19 -12.63
CA THR A 138 33.50 20.31 -11.60
C THR A 138 33.31 19.40 -10.38
N SER A 139 32.28 18.53 -10.40
CA SER A 139 31.94 17.64 -9.28
C SER A 139 32.76 16.34 -9.33
N PRO A 140 33.26 15.82 -8.18
CA PRO A 140 33.99 14.54 -8.14
C PRO A 140 33.10 13.30 -8.34
N VAL A 141 31.79 13.50 -8.49
CA VAL A 141 30.79 12.44 -8.68
C VAL A 141 30.44 12.30 -10.15
N PRO A 142 30.24 11.07 -10.65
CA PRO A 142 29.73 10.85 -12.00
C PRO A 142 28.50 11.71 -12.31
N SER A 143 28.46 12.21 -13.54
CA SER A 143 27.30 12.89 -14.10
C SER A 143 26.08 11.96 -14.13
N LEU A 144 24.89 12.54 -14.29
CA LEU A 144 23.66 11.76 -14.37
C LEU A 144 23.67 10.76 -15.55
N GLU A 145 24.29 11.14 -16.67
CA GLU A 145 24.41 10.27 -17.84
C GLU A 145 25.40 9.13 -17.60
N GLU A 146 26.54 9.38 -16.94
CA GLU A 146 27.48 8.31 -16.56
C GLU A 146 26.83 7.31 -15.58
N LEU A 147 26.08 7.80 -14.60
CA LEU A 147 25.31 6.95 -13.68
C LEU A 147 24.25 6.13 -14.42
N ARG A 148 23.58 6.73 -15.41
CA ARG A 148 22.60 6.05 -16.23
C ARG A 148 23.25 4.93 -17.04
N VAL A 149 24.36 5.21 -17.74
CA VAL A 149 25.10 4.20 -18.51
C VAL A 149 25.53 3.05 -17.60
N ALA A 150 26.13 3.34 -16.44
CA ALA A 150 26.54 2.32 -15.48
C ALA A 150 25.35 1.47 -14.98
N ALA A 151 24.21 2.09 -14.71
CA ALA A 151 23.00 1.39 -14.31
C ALA A 151 22.42 0.52 -15.44
N GLU A 152 22.43 0.99 -16.69
CA GLU A 152 21.96 0.23 -17.87
C GLU A 152 22.86 -0.97 -18.17
N GLU A 153 24.18 -0.80 -18.07
CA GLU A 153 25.16 -1.89 -18.24
C GLU A 153 24.93 -3.01 -17.22
N ARG A 154 24.74 -2.64 -15.94
CA ARG A 154 24.45 -3.61 -14.86
C ARG A 154 23.08 -4.24 -15.00
N ALA A 155 22.11 -3.52 -15.55
CA ALA A 155 20.77 -4.02 -15.84
C ALA A 155 20.73 -4.94 -17.07
N GLY A 156 21.75 -4.90 -17.93
CA GLY A 156 21.74 -5.59 -19.22
C GLY A 156 20.76 -4.99 -20.23
N GLY A 157 20.41 -3.70 -20.09
CA GLY A 157 19.44 -3.03 -20.94
C GLY A 157 19.04 -1.63 -20.46
N PRO A 158 18.24 -0.89 -21.23
CA PRO A 158 17.82 0.46 -20.88
C PRO A 158 17.04 0.48 -19.56
N LEU A 159 17.18 1.57 -18.80
CA LEU A 159 16.38 1.75 -17.60
C LEU A 159 14.92 1.94 -17.99
N GLY A 160 14.03 1.25 -17.29
CA GLY A 160 12.59 1.36 -17.48
C GLY A 160 11.92 1.61 -16.15
N GLN A 161 10.92 2.50 -16.14
CA GLN A 161 10.10 2.63 -14.94
C GLN A 161 9.31 1.33 -14.77
N ARG A 162 9.58 0.59 -13.69
CA ARG A 162 8.84 -0.64 -13.38
C ARG A 162 7.35 -0.32 -13.26
N GLU A 163 6.53 -1.12 -13.92
CA GLU A 163 5.08 -0.99 -13.81
C GLU A 163 4.67 -1.30 -12.37
N ARG A 164 4.06 -0.31 -11.71
CA ARG A 164 3.50 -0.48 -10.38
C ARG A 164 1.99 -0.47 -10.47
N LEU A 165 1.38 -1.37 -9.72
CA LEU A 165 -0.06 -1.38 -9.57
C LEU A 165 -0.58 -0.03 -9.06
N SER A 166 0.08 0.57 -8.05
CA SER A 166 -0.23 1.92 -7.54
C SER A 166 -0.17 3.03 -8.59
N LYS A 167 0.58 2.83 -9.68
CA LYS A 167 0.71 3.77 -10.79
C LYS A 167 -0.19 3.46 -11.97
N ALA A 168 -0.71 2.23 -12.10
CA ALA A 168 -1.58 1.81 -13.18
C ALA A 168 -2.79 2.75 -13.37
N THR A 169 -3.09 3.04 -14.64
CA THR A 169 -4.29 3.77 -15.07
C THR A 169 -5.37 2.82 -15.60
N GLN A 170 -5.01 1.58 -15.90
CA GLN A 170 -5.94 0.53 -16.30
C GLN A 170 -5.41 -0.86 -15.96
N ARG A 171 -6.31 -1.82 -15.81
CA ARG A 171 -6.02 -3.24 -15.64
C ARG A 171 -7.05 -4.05 -16.43
N LEU A 172 -6.59 -4.75 -17.46
CA LEU A 172 -7.49 -5.42 -18.42
C LEU A 172 -7.64 -6.93 -18.20
N PHE A 173 -6.66 -7.58 -17.56
CA PHE A 173 -6.65 -9.02 -17.32
C PHE A 173 -6.90 -9.90 -18.57
N GLY A 174 -6.57 -9.40 -19.76
CA GLY A 174 -6.78 -10.09 -21.04
C GLY A 174 -8.08 -9.70 -21.78
N ALA A 175 -8.94 -8.88 -21.18
CA ALA A 175 -10.12 -8.31 -21.85
C ALA A 175 -9.75 -7.19 -22.82
N ALA A 176 -10.65 -6.88 -23.78
CA ALA A 176 -10.49 -5.71 -24.62
C ALA A 176 -10.83 -4.42 -23.85
N GLU A 177 -10.23 -3.29 -24.23
CA GLU A 177 -10.55 -2.00 -23.62
C GLU A 177 -12.04 -1.64 -23.75
N SER A 178 -12.69 -2.06 -24.85
CA SER A 178 -14.13 -1.89 -25.07
C SER A 178 -15.01 -2.65 -24.08
N ASP A 179 -14.47 -3.67 -23.41
CA ASP A 179 -15.21 -4.50 -22.46
C ASP A 179 -15.12 -3.94 -21.02
N VAL A 180 -14.32 -2.89 -20.81
CA VAL A 180 -14.15 -2.29 -19.49
C VAL A 180 -15.40 -1.50 -19.11
N ARG A 181 -16.10 -2.00 -18.09
CA ARG A 181 -17.31 -1.39 -17.53
C ARG A 181 -17.06 -0.60 -16.25
N VAL A 182 -15.87 -0.73 -15.67
CA VAL A 182 -15.55 -0.20 -14.35
C VAL A 182 -14.54 0.94 -14.44
N THR A 183 -14.87 2.07 -13.84
CA THR A 183 -13.90 3.11 -13.48
C THR A 183 -13.83 3.22 -11.96
N LEU A 184 -12.64 2.97 -11.39
CA LEU A 184 -12.35 3.19 -9.98
C LEU A 184 -11.73 4.57 -9.79
N PHE A 185 -12.40 5.44 -9.04
CA PHE A 185 -11.80 6.67 -8.54
C PHE A 185 -11.16 6.39 -7.18
N ARG A 186 -9.83 6.52 -7.10
CA ARG A 186 -9.06 6.28 -5.87
C ARG A 186 -8.05 7.39 -5.60
N ASP A 187 -7.46 7.38 -4.41
CA ASP A 187 -6.52 8.42 -3.97
C ASP A 187 -5.19 8.34 -4.73
N ASN A 188 -4.48 9.43 -4.95
CA ASN A 188 -3.18 9.41 -5.65
C ASN A 188 -2.10 8.56 -4.97
N SER A 189 -2.16 8.41 -3.64
CA SER A 189 -1.05 7.84 -2.88
C SER A 189 -1.17 6.34 -2.59
N ALA A 190 -2.32 5.73 -2.88
CA ALA A 190 -2.66 4.37 -2.45
C ALA A 190 -2.61 4.19 -0.92
N TRP A 191 -2.99 5.23 -0.16
CA TRP A 191 -2.99 5.20 1.31
C TRP A 191 -4.39 5.13 1.91
N CYS A 192 -5.44 5.28 1.09
CA CYS A 192 -6.81 5.20 1.60
C CYS A 192 -7.20 3.73 1.88
N PRO A 193 -7.54 3.35 3.12
CA PRO A 193 -7.94 1.96 3.42
C PRO A 193 -9.21 1.55 2.68
N TYR A 194 -10.12 2.51 2.48
CA TYR A 194 -11.35 2.31 1.74
C TYR A 194 -11.09 2.14 0.23
N CYS A 195 -10.10 2.89 -0.28
CA CYS A 195 -9.31 2.65 -1.50
C CYS A 195 -9.04 1.17 -1.75
N GLU A 196 -8.22 0.69 -0.85
CA GLU A 196 -7.50 -0.56 -0.89
C GLU A 196 -8.44 -1.77 -0.90
N ARG A 197 -9.49 -1.79 -0.08
CA ARG A 197 -10.43 -2.94 -0.07
C ARG A 197 -11.17 -3.15 -1.40
N VAL A 198 -11.61 -2.08 -2.05
CA VAL A 198 -12.27 -2.16 -3.38
C VAL A 198 -11.26 -2.59 -4.42
N TRP A 199 -10.05 -2.03 -4.34
CA TRP A 199 -8.98 -2.32 -5.27
C TRP A 199 -8.55 -3.79 -5.20
N LEU A 200 -8.38 -4.31 -3.99
CA LEU A 200 -8.06 -5.70 -3.75
C LEU A 200 -9.14 -6.64 -4.30
N GLN A 201 -10.43 -6.32 -4.11
CA GLN A 201 -11.51 -7.10 -4.74
C GLN A 201 -11.43 -7.11 -6.27
N LEU A 202 -11.18 -5.97 -6.92
CA LEU A 202 -11.06 -5.90 -8.38
C LEU A 202 -9.92 -6.78 -8.90
N GLU A 203 -8.77 -6.76 -8.23
CA GLU A 203 -7.61 -7.57 -8.58
C GLU A 203 -7.84 -9.07 -8.34
N GLU A 204 -8.38 -9.43 -7.18
CA GLU A 204 -8.67 -10.83 -6.82
C GLU A 204 -9.70 -11.45 -7.76
N LYS A 205 -10.74 -10.70 -8.10
CA LYS A 205 -11.75 -11.13 -9.07
C LYS A 205 -11.29 -10.99 -10.52
N ARG A 206 -10.14 -10.34 -10.78
CA ARG A 206 -9.63 -10.01 -12.12
C ARG A 206 -10.67 -9.30 -13.00
N ILE A 207 -11.43 -8.38 -12.41
CA ILE A 207 -12.43 -7.58 -13.13
C ILE A 207 -11.70 -6.47 -13.88
N PRO A 208 -11.86 -6.29 -15.20
CA PRO A 208 -11.21 -5.21 -15.93
C PRO A 208 -11.69 -3.82 -15.47
N TYR A 209 -10.77 -2.88 -15.26
CA TYR A 209 -11.08 -1.53 -14.80
C TYR A 209 -10.09 -0.48 -15.26
N VAL A 210 -10.57 0.77 -15.36
CA VAL A 210 -9.77 2.00 -15.48
C VAL A 210 -9.70 2.68 -14.11
N VAL A 211 -8.60 3.40 -13.86
CA VAL A 211 -8.35 4.14 -12.63
C VAL A 211 -8.27 5.63 -12.89
N GLU A 212 -9.09 6.38 -12.17
CA GLU A 212 -9.01 7.83 -12.08
C GLU A 212 -8.48 8.24 -10.71
N LYS A 213 -7.38 9.02 -10.67
CA LYS A 213 -6.72 9.37 -9.41
C LYS A 213 -7.13 10.75 -8.93
N ILE A 214 -7.70 10.80 -7.74
CA ILE A 214 -8.22 12.01 -7.12
C ILE A 214 -7.44 12.30 -5.85
N ASN A 215 -7.06 13.56 -5.61
CA ASN A 215 -6.39 13.93 -4.37
C ASN A 215 -7.26 13.59 -3.14
N MET A 216 -6.65 13.10 -2.06
CA MET A 216 -7.35 13.10 -0.77
C MET A 216 -7.49 14.53 -0.28
N ARG A 217 -8.50 14.78 0.55
CA ARG A 217 -8.77 16.13 1.09
C ARG A 217 -7.57 16.70 1.86
N CYS A 218 -6.82 15.84 2.56
CA CYS A 218 -5.59 16.23 3.26
C CYS A 218 -4.43 16.56 2.30
N TYR A 219 -4.48 16.17 1.01
CA TYR A 219 -3.40 16.38 0.02
C TYR A 219 -3.64 17.53 -0.96
N GLY A 220 -4.82 18.15 -0.94
CA GLY A 220 -5.09 19.34 -1.74
C GLY A 220 -6.53 19.40 -2.24
N PRO A 221 -6.84 20.42 -3.05
CA PRO A 221 -8.16 20.53 -3.67
C PRO A 221 -8.42 19.34 -4.61
N LYS A 222 -9.70 19.02 -4.75
CA LYS A 222 -10.20 18.04 -5.71
C LYS A 222 -10.69 18.77 -6.96
N PRO A 223 -10.61 18.16 -8.15
CA PRO A 223 -11.13 18.78 -9.37
C PRO A 223 -12.62 19.07 -9.28
N ASP A 224 -13.06 20.21 -9.85
CA ASP A 224 -14.47 20.62 -9.79
C ASP A 224 -15.41 19.61 -10.44
N TRP A 225 -15.01 19.01 -11.56
CA TRP A 225 -15.80 17.97 -12.24
C TRP A 225 -16.05 16.76 -11.33
N PHE A 226 -15.09 16.40 -10.47
CA PHE A 226 -15.25 15.30 -9.53
C PHE A 226 -16.23 15.68 -8.42
N LEU A 227 -16.18 16.91 -7.92
CA LEU A 227 -17.09 17.40 -6.89
C LEU A 227 -18.52 17.59 -7.42
N GLN A 228 -18.69 17.89 -8.70
CA GLN A 228 -19.99 17.89 -9.36
C GLN A 228 -20.60 16.49 -9.41
N MET A 229 -19.78 15.47 -9.70
CA MET A 229 -20.21 14.07 -9.69
C MET A 229 -20.45 13.54 -8.27
N VAL A 230 -19.58 13.88 -7.32
CA VAL A 230 -19.59 13.40 -5.93
C VAL A 230 -19.42 14.58 -4.97
N PRO A 231 -20.52 15.25 -4.57
CA PRO A 231 -20.47 16.45 -3.73
C PRO A 231 -19.82 16.24 -2.35
N SER A 232 -19.82 15.00 -1.82
CA SER A 232 -19.12 14.69 -0.56
C SER A 232 -17.60 14.77 -0.71
N GLY A 233 -17.08 14.60 -1.94
CA GLY A 233 -15.67 14.49 -2.26
C GLY A 233 -14.99 13.24 -1.68
N LEU A 234 -15.74 12.28 -1.13
CA LEU A 234 -15.17 11.08 -0.52
C LEU A 234 -14.70 10.07 -1.57
N LEU A 235 -13.77 9.21 -1.18
CA LEU A 235 -13.25 8.10 -1.97
C LEU A 235 -13.38 6.80 -1.14
N PRO A 236 -13.45 5.62 -1.79
CA PRO A 236 -13.56 5.39 -3.23
C PRO A 236 -14.86 5.87 -3.84
N VAL A 237 -14.84 6.00 -5.16
CA VAL A 237 -16.04 6.05 -5.99
C VAL A 237 -15.89 5.01 -7.09
N LEU A 238 -16.95 4.28 -7.39
CA LEU A 238 -17.02 3.39 -8.54
C LEU A 238 -17.99 3.98 -9.55
N LYS A 239 -17.58 4.09 -10.81
CA LYS A 239 -18.52 4.23 -11.93
C LYS A 239 -18.60 2.87 -12.62
N LEU A 240 -19.77 2.25 -12.57
CA LEU A 240 -20.09 1.00 -13.27
C LEU A 240 -21.06 1.34 -14.39
N ASP A 241 -20.59 1.21 -15.64
CA ASP A 241 -21.26 1.77 -16.81
C ASP A 241 -21.52 3.28 -16.58
N ASP A 242 -22.78 3.74 -16.54
CA ASP A 242 -23.13 5.13 -16.23
C ASP A 242 -23.52 5.39 -14.77
N ARG A 243 -23.49 4.35 -13.92
CA ARG A 243 -23.93 4.45 -12.54
C ARG A 243 -22.77 4.77 -11.60
N VAL A 244 -22.88 5.90 -10.91
CA VAL A 244 -21.95 6.30 -9.83
C VAL A 244 -22.39 5.66 -8.51
N ILE A 245 -21.44 5.03 -7.82
CA ILE A 245 -21.64 4.33 -6.55
C ILE A 245 -20.55 4.81 -5.58
N THR A 246 -20.98 5.18 -4.39
CA THR A 246 -20.13 5.60 -3.26
C THR A 246 -20.29 4.61 -2.11
N GLU A 247 -19.52 4.80 -1.04
CA GLU A 247 -19.39 3.87 0.10
C GLU A 247 -18.74 2.55 -0.33
N SER A 248 -17.56 2.25 0.20
CA SER A 248 -16.78 1.12 -0.32
C SER A 248 -17.44 -0.24 -0.08
N LEU A 249 -18.16 -0.46 1.02
CA LEU A 249 -18.89 -1.73 1.20
C LEU A 249 -20.00 -1.89 0.15
N ASP A 250 -20.75 -0.83 -0.14
CA ASP A 250 -21.79 -0.87 -1.17
C ASP A 250 -21.18 -1.10 -2.56
N ILE A 251 -20.07 -0.44 -2.86
CA ILE A 251 -19.27 -0.71 -4.08
C ILE A 251 -18.91 -2.19 -4.15
N MET A 252 -18.37 -2.76 -3.07
CA MET A 252 -17.91 -4.15 -3.07
C MET A 252 -19.06 -5.15 -3.29
N PHE A 253 -20.22 -4.92 -2.66
CA PHE A 253 -21.41 -5.72 -2.88
C PHE A 253 -22.03 -5.53 -4.27
N VAL A 254 -21.91 -4.35 -4.88
CA VAL A 254 -22.33 -4.15 -6.28
C VAL A 254 -21.41 -4.88 -7.24
N LEU A 255 -20.09 -4.80 -7.06
CA LEU A 255 -19.12 -5.54 -7.86
C LEU A 255 -19.36 -7.05 -7.80
N GLU A 256 -19.63 -7.58 -6.60
CA GLU A 256 -19.90 -9.00 -6.42
C GLU A 256 -21.13 -9.48 -7.22
N ARG A 257 -22.18 -8.64 -7.30
CA ARG A 257 -23.40 -8.96 -8.05
C ARG A 257 -23.30 -8.70 -9.55
N ALA A 258 -22.53 -7.69 -9.94
CA ALA A 258 -22.43 -7.26 -11.34
C ALA A 258 -21.52 -8.16 -12.18
N PHE A 259 -20.63 -8.91 -11.53
CA PHE A 259 -19.63 -9.78 -12.16
C PHE A 259 -19.71 -11.22 -11.61
N PRO A 260 -20.85 -11.92 -11.81
CA PRO A 260 -21.07 -13.27 -11.26
C PRO A 260 -20.19 -14.35 -11.94
N ASP A 261 -19.71 -14.10 -13.15
CA ASP A 261 -18.84 -15.02 -13.91
C ASP A 261 -17.37 -14.97 -13.47
N HIS A 262 -17.02 -14.02 -12.59
CA HIS A 262 -15.70 -13.93 -11.97
C HIS A 262 -15.68 -14.69 -10.65
N THR A 263 -14.49 -15.12 -10.19
CA THR A 263 -14.31 -15.84 -8.92
C THR A 263 -15.10 -15.18 -7.79
N PRO A 264 -16.08 -15.86 -7.17
CA PRO A 264 -16.87 -15.27 -6.10
C PRO A 264 -16.01 -15.09 -4.84
N LEU A 265 -16.16 -13.94 -4.18
CA LEU A 265 -15.54 -13.65 -2.89
C LEU A 265 -16.56 -13.66 -1.75
N LEU A 266 -17.86 -13.77 -2.05
CA LEU A 266 -18.91 -14.05 -1.08
C LEU A 266 -19.41 -15.49 -1.21
N PRO A 267 -19.90 -16.08 -0.10
CA PRO A 267 -20.62 -17.34 -0.16
C PRO A 267 -21.90 -17.18 -1.00
N SER A 268 -22.44 -18.32 -1.44
CA SER A 268 -23.74 -18.33 -2.12
C SER A 268 -24.81 -17.64 -1.25
N PRO A 269 -25.63 -16.74 -1.82
CA PRO A 269 -26.75 -16.13 -1.10
C PRO A 269 -27.76 -17.13 -0.54
N SER A 270 -27.81 -18.36 -1.07
CA SER A 270 -28.66 -19.44 -0.55
C SER A 270 -28.15 -20.01 0.77
N ASP A 271 -26.86 -19.86 1.08
CA ASP A 271 -26.27 -20.25 2.36
C ASP A 271 -26.50 -19.16 3.39
N ARG A 272 -27.59 -19.30 4.15
CA ARG A 272 -27.96 -18.35 5.20
C ARG A 272 -26.97 -18.33 6.36
N ALA A 273 -26.35 -19.45 6.69
CA ALA A 273 -25.40 -19.51 7.81
C ALA A 273 -24.11 -18.76 7.46
N ALA A 274 -23.57 -19.00 6.26
CA ALA A 274 -22.41 -18.28 5.77
C ALA A 274 -22.69 -16.78 5.60
N SER A 275 -23.88 -16.41 5.09
CA SER A 275 -24.30 -15.01 4.95
C SER A 275 -24.39 -14.29 6.31
N GLN A 276 -25.00 -14.93 7.32
CA GLN A 276 -25.06 -14.39 8.69
C GLN A 276 -23.66 -14.22 9.29
N ARG A 277 -22.75 -15.14 8.98
CA ARG A 277 -21.36 -15.05 9.44
C ARG A 277 -20.63 -13.87 8.81
N VAL A 278 -20.79 -13.63 7.50
CA VAL A 278 -20.27 -12.43 6.83
C VAL A 278 -20.78 -11.16 7.53
N GLU A 279 -22.08 -11.07 7.83
CA GLU A 279 -22.63 -9.90 8.53
C GLU A 279 -22.07 -9.71 9.96
N LYS A 280 -21.81 -10.80 10.70
CA LYS A 280 -21.16 -10.76 12.03
C LYS A 280 -19.74 -10.20 11.89
N LEU A 281 -18.98 -10.70 10.92
CA LEU A 281 -17.60 -10.28 10.65
C LEU A 281 -17.50 -8.81 10.21
N LEU A 282 -18.36 -8.36 9.31
CA LEU A 282 -18.37 -6.95 8.90
C LEU A 282 -18.74 -6.00 10.05
N ARG A 283 -19.53 -6.47 11.03
CA ARG A 283 -19.78 -5.71 12.27
C ARG A 283 -18.56 -5.69 13.18
N LEU A 284 -17.88 -6.82 13.31
CA LEU A 284 -16.68 -6.96 14.11
C LEU A 284 -15.51 -6.12 13.56
N GLU A 285 -15.33 -6.05 12.26
CA GLU A 285 -14.32 -5.17 11.64
C GLU A 285 -14.52 -3.71 12.05
N ARG A 286 -15.77 -3.21 12.00
CA ARG A 286 -16.08 -1.84 12.43
C ARG A 286 -15.83 -1.63 13.93
N GLN A 287 -16.04 -2.65 14.75
CA GLN A 287 -15.71 -2.60 16.19
C GLN A 287 -14.20 -2.50 16.39
N LEU A 288 -13.41 -3.33 15.70
CA LEU A 288 -11.95 -3.29 15.72
C LEU A 288 -11.45 -1.91 15.26
N ALA A 289 -11.89 -1.43 14.10
CA ALA A 289 -11.48 -0.12 13.57
C ALA A 289 -11.84 1.03 14.54
N GLY A 290 -13.00 0.94 15.19
CA GLY A 290 -13.43 1.88 16.23
C GLY A 290 -12.53 1.85 17.47
N ALA A 291 -12.22 0.66 17.99
CA ALA A 291 -11.36 0.49 19.16
C ALA A 291 -9.92 0.94 18.87
N TRP A 292 -9.38 0.58 17.70
CA TRP A 292 -8.08 1.03 17.22
C TRP A 292 -8.02 2.57 17.17
N LEU A 293 -8.97 3.21 16.49
CA LEU A 293 -8.99 4.67 16.34
C LEU A 293 -9.21 5.39 17.68
N GLN A 294 -10.02 4.81 18.57
CA GLN A 294 -10.24 5.35 19.91
C GLN A 294 -8.96 5.31 20.72
N TRP A 295 -8.26 4.17 20.76
CA TRP A 295 -7.04 4.04 21.54
C TRP A 295 -5.87 4.82 20.93
N ALA A 296 -5.75 4.86 19.60
CA ALA A 296 -4.75 5.67 18.92
C ALA A 296 -4.84 7.16 19.30
N ARG A 297 -6.07 7.71 19.40
CA ARG A 297 -6.29 9.15 19.65
C ARG A 297 -6.51 9.53 21.11
N VAL A 298 -6.75 8.57 21.99
CA VAL A 298 -7.00 8.81 23.41
C VAL A 298 -5.88 8.18 24.23
N GLY A 299 -5.26 8.95 25.11
CA GLY A 299 -4.28 8.42 26.07
C GLY A 299 -4.97 7.52 27.11
N ASP A 300 -4.20 6.74 27.84
CA ASP A 300 -4.73 5.77 28.81
C ASP A 300 -5.44 6.44 30.02
N GLY A 301 -5.41 7.77 30.15
CA GLY A 301 -5.81 8.51 31.35
C GLY A 301 -6.83 9.66 31.22
N GLY A 302 -7.53 9.90 30.09
CA GLY A 302 -8.50 11.01 30.11
C GLY A 302 -9.25 11.32 28.81
N GLY A 303 -10.57 11.49 28.93
CA GLY A 303 -11.48 11.77 27.83
C GLY A 303 -11.30 13.15 27.20
N GLY A 304 -11.12 13.18 25.88
CA GLY A 304 -11.35 14.37 25.07
C GLY A 304 -12.85 14.69 24.94
N LEU A 305 -13.16 15.91 24.49
CA LEU A 305 -14.51 16.46 24.31
C LEU A 305 -15.46 15.54 23.52
N MET A 306 -14.93 14.78 22.55
CA MET A 306 -15.68 13.76 21.80
C MET A 306 -15.89 12.45 22.57
N GLY A 307 -14.97 12.08 23.46
CA GLY A 307 -15.13 10.94 24.37
C GLY A 307 -16.19 11.16 25.44
N GLY A 308 -16.53 12.42 25.75
CA GLY A 308 -17.66 12.79 26.62
C GLY A 308 -19.02 12.62 25.96
N MET A 309 -19.13 12.84 24.63
CA MET A 309 -20.39 12.78 23.89
C MET A 309 -20.95 11.35 23.78
N PHE A 310 -20.06 10.34 23.73
CA PHE A 310 -20.42 8.92 23.75
C PHE A 310 -20.57 8.34 25.17
N ARG A 311 -20.21 9.10 26.21
CA ARG A 311 -20.34 8.69 27.63
C ARG A 311 -21.72 9.06 28.17
N ARG A 312 -22.80 8.60 27.53
CA ARG A 312 -24.17 8.76 28.08
C ARG A 312 -24.54 7.51 28.88
N GLY A 313 -23.97 7.39 30.08
CA GLY A 313 -24.36 6.39 31.07
C GLY A 313 -23.24 5.96 32.02
N GLY A 314 -23.09 6.66 33.14
CA GLY A 314 -22.54 6.09 34.39
C GLY A 314 -21.05 6.33 34.68
N GLY A 315 -20.80 6.85 35.89
CA GLY A 315 -19.67 6.48 36.75
C GLY A 315 -18.31 7.10 36.44
N GLY A 316 -17.92 8.10 37.22
CA GLY A 316 -16.52 8.50 37.37
C GLY A 316 -15.71 7.43 38.08
N GLY A 317 -14.45 7.26 37.66
CA GLY A 317 -13.46 6.37 38.25
C GLY A 317 -13.13 5.17 37.35
N GLY A 318 -11.98 5.18 36.67
CA GLY A 318 -11.49 4.02 35.91
C GLY A 318 -10.09 4.27 35.37
N GLY A 319 -9.10 3.55 35.92
CA GLY A 319 -7.67 3.77 35.70
C GLY A 319 -7.14 3.47 34.31
N GLY A 320 -5.84 3.72 34.15
CA GLY A 320 -5.01 3.46 32.97
C GLY A 320 -5.42 2.20 32.18
N GLY A 321 -5.51 2.33 30.85
CA GLY A 321 -5.57 1.20 29.93
C GLY A 321 -6.98 0.77 29.48
N ALA A 322 -8.02 1.60 29.67
CA ALA A 322 -9.35 1.27 29.15
C ALA A 322 -9.38 1.16 27.61
N GLY A 323 -8.66 2.04 26.91
CA GLY A 323 -8.53 1.99 25.44
C GLY A 323 -7.79 0.73 24.99
N GLN A 324 -6.69 0.39 25.66
CA GLN A 324 -5.94 -0.84 25.40
C GLN A 324 -6.82 -2.08 25.57
N ARG A 325 -7.55 -2.21 26.70
CA ARG A 325 -8.42 -3.36 26.94
C ARG A 325 -9.49 -3.52 25.87
N MET A 326 -10.17 -2.44 25.48
CA MET A 326 -11.19 -2.49 24.42
C MET A 326 -10.60 -2.93 23.08
N PHE A 327 -9.39 -2.47 22.75
CA PHE A 327 -8.69 -2.86 21.54
C PHE A 327 -8.25 -4.32 21.56
N GLU A 328 -7.68 -4.78 22.68
CA GLU A 328 -7.28 -6.17 22.88
C GLU A 328 -8.49 -7.11 22.85
N GLU A 329 -9.61 -6.76 23.48
CA GLU A 329 -10.87 -7.51 23.42
C GLU A 329 -11.42 -7.61 21.99
N ALA A 330 -11.30 -6.55 21.19
CA ALA A 330 -11.67 -6.58 19.79
C ALA A 330 -10.76 -7.52 18.98
N LEU A 331 -9.46 -7.53 19.25
CA LEU A 331 -8.53 -8.48 18.63
C LEU A 331 -8.76 -9.92 19.09
N ASP A 332 -9.08 -10.15 20.36
CA ASP A 332 -9.45 -11.49 20.87
C ASP A 332 -10.68 -12.03 20.12
N ALA A 333 -11.68 -11.16 19.87
CA ALA A 333 -12.86 -11.52 19.10
C ALA A 333 -12.53 -11.78 17.62
N VAL A 334 -11.58 -11.04 17.03
CA VAL A 334 -11.11 -11.27 15.66
C VAL A 334 -10.35 -12.59 15.54
N ASP A 335 -9.43 -12.87 16.46
CA ASP A 335 -8.68 -14.12 16.49
C ASP A 335 -9.63 -15.32 16.67
N SER A 336 -10.60 -15.22 17.58
CA SER A 336 -11.64 -16.23 17.76
C SER A 336 -12.45 -16.45 16.48
N ALA A 337 -12.81 -15.36 15.78
CA ALA A 337 -13.56 -15.45 14.53
C ALA A 337 -12.75 -16.11 13.40
N LEU A 338 -11.43 -15.90 13.35
CA LEU A 338 -10.53 -16.61 12.42
C LEU A 338 -10.47 -18.10 12.74
N GLN A 339 -10.35 -18.48 14.02
CA GLN A 339 -10.40 -19.89 14.45
C GLN A 339 -11.73 -20.56 14.07
N GLU A 340 -12.86 -19.86 14.21
CA GLU A 340 -14.19 -20.33 13.77
C GLU A 340 -14.28 -20.53 12.25
N GLY A 341 -13.39 -19.93 11.45
CA GLY A 341 -13.43 -19.92 9.99
C GLY A 341 -13.03 -21.24 9.32
N GLY A 342 -12.31 -22.12 10.02
CA GLY A 342 -11.87 -23.42 9.49
C GLY A 342 -10.69 -23.36 8.51
N GLY A 343 -10.03 -22.22 8.39
CA GLY A 343 -8.80 -22.01 7.62
C GLY A 343 -8.11 -20.71 8.06
N PRO A 344 -6.96 -20.34 7.48
CA PRO A 344 -6.22 -19.14 7.90
C PRO A 344 -6.93 -17.83 7.54
N LEU A 345 -7.94 -17.87 6.65
CA LEU A 345 -8.72 -16.71 6.23
C LEU A 345 -10.10 -16.72 6.89
N PHE A 346 -10.77 -15.56 6.89
CA PHE A 346 -12.01 -15.43 7.66
C PHE A 346 -13.09 -16.41 7.24
N MET A 347 -13.20 -16.77 5.96
CA MET A 347 -14.24 -17.66 5.43
C MET A 347 -13.70 -19.03 4.99
N GLY A 348 -12.55 -19.46 5.54
CA GLY A 348 -11.92 -20.75 5.23
C GLY A 348 -10.49 -20.59 4.73
N ASP A 349 -10.14 -21.32 3.68
CA ASP A 349 -8.82 -21.32 3.05
C ASP A 349 -8.71 -20.38 1.84
N GLN A 350 -9.84 -19.95 1.28
CA GLN A 350 -9.91 -19.05 0.13
C GLN A 350 -10.15 -17.60 0.55
N MET A 351 -9.57 -16.67 -0.22
CA MET A 351 -9.80 -15.24 -0.06
C MET A 351 -11.28 -14.90 -0.20
N SER A 352 -11.79 -14.14 0.75
CA SER A 352 -13.17 -13.66 0.73
C SER A 352 -13.23 -12.13 0.73
N LEU A 353 -14.43 -11.61 0.49
CA LEU A 353 -14.73 -10.19 0.58
C LEU A 353 -14.45 -9.67 2.01
N VAL A 354 -14.64 -10.53 3.01
CA VAL A 354 -14.35 -10.20 4.41
C VAL A 354 -12.85 -9.92 4.59
N ASP A 355 -11.98 -10.79 4.07
CA ASP A 355 -10.53 -10.59 4.14
C ASP A 355 -10.12 -9.27 3.49
N ALA A 356 -10.71 -8.94 2.32
CA ALA A 356 -10.46 -7.66 1.66
C ALA A 356 -10.94 -6.45 2.48
N VAL A 357 -12.00 -6.58 3.27
CA VAL A 357 -12.49 -5.53 4.17
C VAL A 357 -11.56 -5.35 5.38
N TYR A 358 -11.06 -6.44 5.95
CA TYR A 358 -10.17 -6.41 7.12
C TYR A 358 -8.75 -5.97 6.78
N ALA A 359 -8.24 -6.35 5.60
CA ALA A 359 -6.85 -6.18 5.23
C ALA A 359 -6.27 -4.78 5.50
N PRO A 360 -6.87 -3.70 4.97
CA PRO A 360 -6.34 -2.35 5.19
C PRO A 360 -6.26 -1.95 6.68
N PHE A 361 -7.21 -2.40 7.50
CA PHE A 361 -7.27 -2.01 8.91
C PHE A 361 -6.34 -2.85 9.78
N LEU A 362 -6.22 -4.16 9.50
CA LEU A 362 -5.25 -5.01 10.19
C LEU A 362 -3.83 -4.60 9.84
N GLU A 363 -3.56 -4.22 8.59
CA GLU A 363 -2.27 -3.65 8.18
C GLU A 363 -1.90 -2.40 8.99
N ARG A 364 -2.83 -1.44 9.03
CA ARG A 364 -2.62 -0.17 9.75
C ARG A 364 -2.48 -0.42 11.24
N THR A 365 -3.24 -1.36 11.77
CA THR A 365 -3.17 -1.76 13.18
C THR A 365 -1.81 -2.37 13.51
N ALA A 366 -1.32 -3.29 12.68
CA ALA A 366 -0.04 -3.97 12.87
C ALA A 366 1.16 -3.03 12.79
N ALA A 367 1.14 -2.05 11.89
CA ALA A 367 2.21 -1.05 11.79
C ALA A 367 2.12 0.03 12.89
N SER A 368 0.92 0.56 13.15
CA SER A 368 0.76 1.79 13.94
C SER A 368 0.70 1.57 15.45
N ILE A 369 0.13 0.46 15.92
CA ILE A 369 -0.02 0.22 17.36
C ILE A 369 1.32 -0.06 18.05
N PRO A 370 2.26 -0.84 17.49
CA PRO A 370 3.59 -0.97 18.08
C PRO A 370 4.31 0.38 18.13
N PHE A 371 4.23 1.16 17.06
CA PHE A 371 4.83 2.49 16.95
C PHE A 371 4.24 3.50 17.95
N TRP A 372 2.92 3.59 18.08
CA TRP A 372 2.29 4.57 18.98
C TRP A 372 2.20 4.09 20.43
N LYS A 373 1.92 2.81 20.66
CA LYS A 373 1.52 2.26 21.96
C LYS A 373 2.44 1.17 22.51
N GLY A 374 3.37 0.64 21.71
CA GLY A 374 4.31 -0.40 22.15
C GLY A 374 3.71 -1.80 22.24
N LEU A 375 2.48 -2.01 21.74
CA LEU A 375 1.86 -3.33 21.70
C LEU A 375 2.09 -3.96 20.33
N THR A 376 2.91 -5.00 20.29
CA THR A 376 3.08 -5.84 19.09
C THR A 376 1.78 -6.57 18.77
N VAL A 377 1.28 -6.44 17.53
CA VAL A 377 0.03 -7.10 17.09
C VAL A 377 0.33 -8.35 16.28
N ARG A 378 1.10 -8.24 15.19
CA ARG A 378 1.51 -9.39 14.38
C ARG A 378 2.56 -10.22 15.10
N GLY A 379 2.45 -11.55 15.08
CA GLY A 379 3.37 -12.46 15.78
C GLY A 379 3.19 -12.46 17.30
N ASN A 380 2.16 -11.78 17.82
CA ASN A 380 1.84 -11.81 19.23
C ASN A 380 1.22 -13.18 19.58
N PRO A 381 1.78 -13.93 20.55
CA PRO A 381 1.26 -15.25 20.95
C PRO A 381 -0.19 -15.24 21.45
N ARG A 382 -0.74 -14.07 21.81
CA ARG A 382 -2.15 -13.91 22.19
C ARG A 382 -3.11 -14.11 21.01
N TRP A 383 -2.68 -13.80 19.79
CA TRP A 383 -3.50 -13.87 18.57
C TRP A 383 -2.83 -14.74 17.49
N PRO A 384 -2.75 -16.07 17.72
CA PRO A 384 -2.08 -16.98 16.80
C PRO A 384 -2.82 -17.14 15.46
N ALA A 385 -4.16 -17.13 15.45
CA ALA A 385 -4.93 -17.23 14.21
C ALA A 385 -4.82 -15.96 13.37
N LEU A 386 -4.73 -14.79 14.00
CA LEU A 386 -4.41 -13.54 13.33
C LEU A 386 -3.03 -13.57 12.66
N SER A 387 -2.04 -14.21 13.30
CA SER A 387 -0.71 -14.36 12.70
C SER A 387 -0.76 -15.24 11.45
N LEU A 388 -1.49 -16.35 11.50
CA LEU A 388 -1.74 -17.21 10.32
C LEU A 388 -2.50 -16.48 9.20
N TRP A 389 -3.43 -15.60 9.56
CA TRP A 389 -4.13 -14.76 8.60
C TRP A 389 -3.16 -13.82 7.85
N PHE A 390 -2.24 -13.17 8.58
CA PHE A 390 -1.23 -12.32 7.95
C PHE A 390 -0.32 -13.12 7.00
N ASP A 391 0.10 -14.32 7.38
CA ASP A 391 0.94 -15.17 6.53
C ASP A 391 0.18 -15.63 5.27
N ALA A 392 -1.11 -15.96 5.40
CA ALA A 392 -1.95 -16.27 4.25
C ALA A 392 -2.11 -15.05 3.32
N MET A 393 -2.28 -13.85 3.86
CA MET A 393 -2.36 -12.62 3.06
C MET A 393 -1.02 -12.30 2.37
N ASP A 394 0.11 -12.47 3.05
CA ASP A 394 1.44 -12.25 2.48
C ASP A 394 1.80 -13.23 1.37
N SER A 395 1.14 -14.38 1.29
CA SER A 395 1.28 -15.29 0.15
C SER A 395 0.60 -14.79 -1.14
N ARG A 396 -0.19 -13.71 -1.07
CA ARG A 396 -1.01 -13.22 -2.20
C ARG A 396 -0.26 -12.13 -2.98
N PRO A 397 0.02 -12.32 -4.28
CA PRO A 397 0.70 -11.31 -5.10
C PRO A 397 -0.07 -9.98 -5.20
N THR A 398 -1.39 -10.04 -5.22
CA THR A 398 -2.33 -8.90 -5.22
C THR A 398 -2.16 -8.04 -3.97
N TYR A 399 -2.10 -8.68 -2.80
CA TYR A 399 -1.89 -8.01 -1.51
C TYR A 399 -0.48 -7.43 -1.41
N LEU A 400 0.55 -8.20 -1.76
CA LEU A 400 1.94 -7.71 -1.77
C LEU A 400 2.15 -6.48 -2.67
N ALA A 401 1.39 -6.38 -3.77
CA ALA A 401 1.46 -5.25 -4.70
C ALA A 401 0.77 -3.97 -4.17
N MET A 402 -0.04 -4.07 -3.11
CA MET A 402 -0.81 -2.97 -2.53
C MET A 402 -0.39 -2.60 -1.11
N LYS A 403 0.01 -3.59 -0.31
CA LYS A 403 0.33 -3.39 1.10
C LYS A 403 1.45 -2.36 1.24
N SER A 404 1.30 -1.50 2.25
CA SER A 404 2.30 -0.50 2.60
C SER A 404 3.32 -1.08 3.59
N ASP A 405 4.34 -0.32 3.92
CA ASP A 405 5.29 -0.64 4.99
C ASP A 405 5.02 0.12 6.29
N ASP A 406 5.68 -0.30 7.38
CA ASP A 406 5.54 0.30 8.71
C ASP A 406 5.88 1.79 8.70
N PHE A 407 6.96 2.16 8.03
CA PHE A 407 7.41 3.55 7.92
C PHE A 407 6.35 4.43 7.24
N THR A 408 5.87 4.05 6.05
CA THR A 408 4.88 4.86 5.33
C THR A 408 3.58 4.95 6.11
N ILE A 409 3.09 3.84 6.68
CA ILE A 409 1.83 3.84 7.44
C ILE A 409 1.93 4.77 8.65
N THR A 410 2.93 4.59 9.50
CA THR A 410 3.06 5.33 10.77
C THR A 410 3.18 6.83 10.56
N HIS A 411 3.76 7.26 9.44
CA HIS A 411 3.98 8.67 9.15
C HIS A 411 2.91 9.33 8.26
N THR A 412 2.01 8.57 7.65
CA THR A 412 0.95 9.10 6.76
C THR A 412 -0.45 9.04 7.36
N LEU A 413 -0.62 8.39 8.52
CA LEU A 413 -1.94 8.20 9.13
C LEU A 413 -2.49 9.44 9.84
N GLU A 414 -1.70 10.20 10.60
CA GLU A 414 -2.21 11.35 11.38
C GLU A 414 -2.97 12.38 10.52
N PRO A 415 -2.54 12.72 9.29
CA PRO A 415 -3.30 13.61 8.42
C PRO A 415 -4.67 13.07 7.99
N GLN A 416 -4.87 11.75 8.04
CA GLN A 416 -6.11 11.08 7.66
C GLN A 416 -7.04 10.90 8.86
N ILE A 417 -6.50 10.54 10.03
CA ILE A 417 -7.29 10.17 11.22
C ILE A 417 -7.30 11.25 12.32
N GLY A 418 -6.48 12.29 12.17
CA GLY A 418 -6.23 13.31 13.18
C GLY A 418 -5.05 12.96 14.11
N PRO A 419 -4.74 13.84 15.07
CA PRO A 419 -3.61 13.66 15.99
C PRO A 419 -3.72 12.36 16.80
N VAL A 420 -2.59 11.70 17.00
CA VAL A 420 -2.47 10.48 17.83
C VAL A 420 -1.75 10.76 19.15
N VAL A 421 -2.00 9.94 20.15
CA VAL A 421 -1.35 10.04 21.47
C VAL A 421 -0.28 8.96 21.58
N LEU A 422 0.98 9.40 21.60
CA LEU A 422 2.13 8.51 21.78
C LEU A 422 2.25 8.07 23.24
N ALA A 423 2.56 6.80 23.44
CA ALA A 423 2.96 6.24 24.73
C ALA A 423 4.47 5.98 24.76
N ASP A 424 5.05 6.04 25.96
CA ASP A 424 6.48 5.75 26.19
C ASP A 424 6.82 4.31 25.80
N ALA A 425 5.89 3.37 25.99
CA ALA A 425 6.05 1.98 25.60
C ALA A 425 6.31 1.79 24.10
N GLY A 426 5.86 2.71 23.24
CA GLY A 426 6.14 2.68 21.80
C GLY A 426 7.51 3.24 21.42
N ALA A 427 8.26 3.88 22.32
CA ALA A 427 9.47 4.63 21.99
C ALA A 427 10.52 3.77 21.27
N ALA A 428 10.80 2.57 21.78
CA ALA A 428 11.76 1.66 21.17
C ALA A 428 11.37 1.28 19.73
N HIS A 429 10.08 1.01 19.47
CA HIS A 429 9.62 0.68 18.13
C HIS A 429 9.67 1.90 17.19
N ARG A 430 9.37 3.10 17.69
CA ARG A 430 9.54 4.34 16.91
C ARG A 430 10.99 4.56 16.50
N ASP A 431 11.89 4.45 17.46
CA ASP A 431 13.31 4.63 17.20
C ASP A 431 13.85 3.57 16.24
N TYR A 432 13.35 2.33 16.28
CA TYR A 432 13.67 1.32 15.27
C TYR A 432 13.18 1.71 13.86
N ILE A 433 11.89 2.05 13.72
CA ILE A 433 11.30 2.43 12.43
C ILE A 433 11.98 3.70 11.86
N GLU A 434 12.34 4.65 12.72
CA GLU A 434 13.00 5.91 12.33
C GLU A 434 14.54 5.80 12.23
N GLY A 435 15.12 4.62 12.44
CA GLY A 435 16.57 4.39 12.35
C GLY A 435 17.41 5.11 13.41
N ARG A 436 16.81 5.37 14.59
CA ARG A 436 17.41 6.07 15.74
C ARG A 436 17.74 5.16 16.93
N ASP A 437 17.35 3.89 16.91
CA ASP A 437 17.54 2.96 18.02
C ASP A 437 18.99 2.48 18.21
N GLY A 438 19.87 2.79 17.26
CA GLY A 438 21.27 2.35 17.28
C GLY A 438 21.44 0.85 17.01
N SER A 439 20.41 0.14 16.55
CA SER A 439 20.49 -1.27 16.16
C SER A 439 21.29 -1.49 14.86
N GLY A 440 21.48 -0.41 14.09
CA GLY A 440 22.02 -0.47 12.75
C GLY A 440 21.02 -0.93 11.69
N ALA A 441 19.71 -0.96 12.00
CA ALA A 441 18.66 -1.32 11.03
C ALA A 441 18.67 -0.48 9.74
N TRP A 442 19.20 0.75 9.82
CA TRP A 442 19.38 1.66 8.68
C TRP A 442 20.85 1.82 8.26
N ASP A 443 21.77 1.12 8.92
CA ASP A 443 23.19 1.19 8.60
C ASP A 443 23.48 0.37 7.35
N LEU A 444 24.39 0.89 6.52
CA LEU A 444 24.78 0.27 5.26
C LEU A 444 26.06 -0.57 5.44
N PRO A 445 26.14 -1.78 4.85
CA PRO A 445 25.07 -2.47 4.12
C PRO A 445 23.90 -2.87 5.03
N LEU A 446 22.67 -2.77 4.51
CA LEU A 446 21.46 -3.08 5.26
C LEU A 446 21.53 -4.50 5.83
N GLN A 447 21.20 -4.62 7.12
CA GLN A 447 21.08 -5.91 7.77
C GLN A 447 19.72 -6.56 7.42
N PRO A 448 19.67 -7.90 7.32
CA PRO A 448 18.40 -8.60 7.25
C PRO A 448 17.54 -8.24 8.46
N GLU A 449 16.26 -7.97 8.21
CA GLU A 449 15.32 -7.66 9.27
C GLU A 449 14.05 -8.49 9.15
N VAL A 450 13.45 -8.79 10.31
CA VAL A 450 12.13 -9.38 10.39
C VAL A 450 11.16 -8.26 10.71
N THR A 451 10.34 -7.93 9.74
CA THR A 451 9.37 -6.84 9.81
C THR A 451 8.02 -7.38 10.25
N ALA A 452 7.07 -6.48 10.48
CA ALA A 452 5.65 -6.87 10.54
C ALA A 452 5.12 -7.44 9.20
N TRP A 453 5.95 -7.65 8.18
CA TRP A 453 5.59 -8.05 6.81
C TRP A 453 6.36 -9.25 6.28
N GLY A 454 7.21 -9.87 7.13
CA GLY A 454 8.09 -10.99 6.78
C GLY A 454 9.58 -10.65 6.94
N GLU A 455 10.42 -11.60 6.55
CA GLU A 455 11.88 -11.44 6.50
C GLU A 455 12.27 -10.69 5.22
N ASP A 456 13.14 -9.69 5.34
CA ASP A 456 13.66 -8.91 4.22
C ASP A 456 15.17 -8.69 4.39
N ASP A 457 15.96 -9.16 3.43
CA ASP A 457 17.41 -9.04 3.42
C ASP A 457 17.92 -7.69 2.87
N GLY A 458 17.00 -6.78 2.50
CA GLY A 458 17.28 -5.49 1.89
C GLY A 458 17.65 -5.56 0.41
N THR A 459 17.84 -6.75 -0.17
CA THR A 459 18.31 -6.89 -1.56
C THR A 459 17.15 -7.03 -2.55
N GLY A 460 15.98 -7.44 -2.07
CA GLY A 460 14.79 -7.71 -2.87
C GLY A 460 14.78 -9.11 -3.51
N GLY A 461 15.65 -10.02 -3.09
CA GLY A 461 15.71 -11.40 -3.58
C GLY A 461 17.12 -12.00 -3.56
N ALA A 462 17.46 -12.86 -4.52
CA ALA A 462 18.81 -13.47 -4.57
C ALA A 462 19.91 -12.54 -5.14
N GLY A 463 19.69 -11.22 -5.19
CA GLY A 463 20.56 -10.24 -5.85
C GLY A 463 20.20 -8.79 -5.53
N ARG A 464 20.88 -7.81 -6.14
CA ARG A 464 20.75 -6.36 -5.82
C ARG A 464 19.55 -5.66 -6.50
N GLU A 465 18.40 -6.32 -6.58
CA GLU A 465 17.22 -5.82 -7.31
C GLU A 465 16.62 -4.54 -6.70
N ALA A 466 16.60 -4.47 -5.38
CA ALA A 466 16.11 -3.32 -4.62
C ALA A 466 16.96 -2.06 -4.83
N GLN A 467 18.29 -2.23 -4.84
CA GLN A 467 19.22 -1.14 -5.15
C GLN A 467 19.05 -0.67 -6.59
N ARG A 468 18.91 -1.60 -7.54
CA ARG A 468 18.63 -1.28 -8.96
C ARG A 468 17.36 -0.43 -9.10
N GLU A 469 16.27 -0.84 -8.45
CA GLU A 469 15.00 -0.09 -8.48
C GLU A 469 15.12 1.31 -7.86
N ALA A 470 15.86 1.44 -6.74
CA ALA A 470 16.13 2.73 -6.12
C ALA A 470 16.94 3.67 -7.04
N VAL A 471 18.00 3.16 -7.69
CA VAL A 471 18.82 3.91 -8.66
C VAL A 471 17.99 4.34 -9.86
N GLU A 472 17.22 3.43 -10.45
CA GLU A 472 16.29 3.73 -11.56
C GLU A 472 15.35 4.88 -11.18
N SER A 473 14.82 4.84 -9.96
CA SER A 473 13.92 5.89 -9.46
C SER A 473 14.63 7.24 -9.33
N ILE A 474 15.88 7.28 -8.86
CA ILE A 474 16.64 8.53 -8.77
C ILE A 474 16.92 9.08 -10.17
N ILE A 475 17.50 8.25 -11.04
CA ILE A 475 17.98 8.70 -12.36
C ILE A 475 16.82 9.17 -13.23
N LEU A 476 15.76 8.37 -13.34
CA LEU A 476 14.62 8.67 -14.23
C LEU A 476 13.76 9.84 -13.73
N ASN A 477 13.86 10.22 -12.45
CA ASN A 477 13.04 11.28 -11.86
C ASN A 477 13.89 12.41 -11.27
N HIS A 478 15.17 12.52 -11.64
CA HIS A 478 16.16 13.37 -10.95
C HIS A 478 15.71 14.82 -10.77
N GLU A 479 15.27 15.46 -11.86
CA GLU A 479 14.79 16.85 -11.84
C GLU A 479 13.58 17.07 -10.92
N LEU A 480 12.65 16.11 -10.94
CA LEU A 480 11.47 16.13 -10.08
C LEU A 480 11.84 15.91 -8.62
N LEU A 481 12.82 15.05 -8.34
CA LEU A 481 13.32 14.78 -6.99
C LEU A 481 14.07 15.99 -6.42
N VAL A 482 14.94 16.65 -7.18
CA VAL A 482 15.58 17.91 -6.76
C VAL A 482 14.52 18.95 -6.38
N SER A 483 13.54 19.16 -7.27
CA SER A 483 12.42 20.07 -7.02
C SER A 483 11.58 19.65 -5.80
N PHE A 484 11.46 18.35 -5.53
CA PHE A 484 10.73 17.82 -4.39
C PHE A 484 11.48 18.04 -3.07
N CYS A 485 12.78 17.75 -3.02
CA CYS A 485 13.66 18.01 -1.88
C CYS A 485 13.61 19.48 -1.44
N LEU A 486 13.67 20.41 -2.40
CA LEU A 486 13.62 21.86 -2.16
C LEU A 486 12.28 22.37 -1.59
N ARG A 487 11.25 21.51 -1.51
CA ARG A 487 10.01 21.85 -0.78
C ARG A 487 10.23 21.94 0.73
N ALA A 488 11.34 21.41 1.24
CA ALA A 488 11.76 21.55 2.64
C ALA A 488 11.91 23.01 3.09
N LEU A 489 12.11 23.94 2.14
CA LEU A 489 12.34 25.36 2.37
C LEU A 489 11.06 26.18 2.58
N ARG A 490 9.87 25.66 2.29
CA ARG A 490 8.67 26.52 2.24
C ARG A 490 7.89 26.50 3.55
N ASP A 491 7.67 27.67 4.17
CA ASP A 491 6.58 27.90 5.13
C ASP A 491 5.87 29.22 4.82
N LYS A 492 4.53 29.19 4.72
CA LYS A 492 3.58 30.31 5.00
C LYS A 492 2.12 29.84 5.18
N SER A 493 1.75 28.66 4.65
CA SER A 493 0.34 28.21 4.61
C SER A 493 0.18 26.76 4.13
N PHE A 494 1.08 25.87 4.50
CA PHE A 494 0.75 24.44 4.37
C PHE A 494 -0.41 24.15 5.32
N PRO A 495 -1.55 23.57 4.86
CA PRO A 495 -2.58 23.13 5.78
C PRO A 495 -1.90 22.30 6.88
N ARG A 496 -2.23 22.51 8.16
CA ARG A 496 -1.61 21.75 9.27
C ARG A 496 -1.57 20.24 8.99
N GLN A 497 -2.56 19.73 8.25
CA GLN A 497 -2.67 18.35 7.78
C GLN A 497 -1.51 17.91 6.87
N GLN A 498 -0.91 18.81 6.09
CA GLN A 498 0.27 18.51 5.25
C GLN A 498 1.61 18.74 5.95
N ALA A 499 1.69 19.63 6.92
CA ALA A 499 2.89 19.82 7.75
C ALA A 499 3.10 18.68 8.76
N MET A 500 2.03 17.94 9.09
CA MET A 500 2.06 16.71 9.90
C MET A 500 2.41 15.46 9.05
N LEU A 501 2.62 15.63 7.74
CA LEU A 501 3.00 14.53 6.84
C LEU A 501 4.47 14.21 7.01
N ILE A 502 4.80 13.41 8.03
CA ILE A 502 6.13 12.86 8.27
C ILE A 502 7.07 13.89 8.92
N GLY A 503 7.18 13.80 10.24
CA GLY A 503 8.39 14.19 10.97
C GLY A 503 8.85 15.63 10.84
N GLY A 504 7.96 16.60 11.06
CA GLY A 504 8.35 17.97 11.39
C GLY A 504 8.00 19.03 10.34
N ARG A 505 7.97 20.28 10.83
CA ARG A 505 7.79 21.50 10.04
C ARG A 505 8.90 21.60 8.98
N PRO A 506 8.70 22.36 7.88
CA PRO A 506 9.79 22.84 7.04
C PRO A 506 10.92 23.33 7.93
N ARG A 507 12.10 22.69 7.86
CA ARG A 507 13.18 22.92 8.83
C ARG A 507 13.94 24.22 8.53
N LEU A 508 13.74 24.77 7.34
CA LEU A 508 14.30 26.04 6.87
C LEU A 508 13.15 26.93 6.39
N GLN A 509 13.14 28.19 6.84
CA GLN A 509 12.06 29.13 6.54
C GLN A 509 12.63 30.45 6.01
N PRO A 510 12.42 30.77 4.72
CA PRO A 510 12.77 32.06 4.17
C PRO A 510 11.72 33.12 4.56
N PRO A 511 12.13 34.37 4.85
CA PRO A 511 11.21 35.43 5.26
C PRO A 511 10.21 35.86 4.15
N SER A 512 10.55 35.71 2.87
CA SER A 512 9.75 36.12 1.72
C SER A 512 9.76 35.10 0.56
N ASP A 513 8.82 35.26 -0.39
CA ASP A 513 8.76 34.40 -1.59
C ASP A 513 9.98 34.62 -2.51
N ALA A 514 10.52 35.85 -2.56
CA ALA A 514 11.74 36.14 -3.31
C ALA A 514 12.96 35.43 -2.70
N GLU A 515 13.09 35.44 -1.37
CA GLU A 515 14.15 34.72 -0.66
C GLU A 515 13.99 33.20 -0.77
N LEU A 516 12.76 32.70 -0.87
CA LEU A 516 12.50 31.27 -1.14
C LEU A 516 13.03 30.85 -2.51
N GLU A 517 12.71 31.60 -3.56
CA GLU A 517 13.20 31.28 -4.91
C GLU A 517 14.73 31.40 -4.98
N ALA A 518 15.31 32.45 -4.39
CA ALA A 518 16.76 32.59 -4.30
C ALA A 518 17.42 31.41 -3.54
N ALA A 519 16.83 30.96 -2.44
CA ALA A 519 17.31 29.80 -1.69
C ALA A 519 17.20 28.49 -2.51
N ARG A 520 16.14 28.34 -3.32
CA ARG A 520 15.99 27.18 -4.21
C ARG A 520 17.05 27.15 -5.29
N GLU A 521 17.29 28.28 -5.96
CA GLU A 521 18.33 28.41 -6.99
C GLU A 521 19.72 28.12 -6.40
N ARG A 522 19.99 28.64 -5.20
CA ARG A 522 21.25 28.41 -4.48
C ARG A 522 21.47 26.96 -4.08
N LEU A 523 20.44 26.27 -3.56
CA LEU A 523 20.58 24.92 -3.01
C LEU A 523 20.38 23.80 -4.05
N ALA A 524 19.76 24.07 -5.20
CA ALA A 524 19.47 23.05 -6.21
C ALA A 524 20.72 22.28 -6.71
N PRO A 525 21.88 22.92 -6.98
CA PRO A 525 23.09 22.22 -7.37
C PRO A 525 23.56 21.20 -6.32
N GLY A 526 23.61 21.61 -5.05
CA GLY A 526 24.03 20.73 -3.94
C GLY A 526 23.07 19.57 -3.72
N VAL A 527 21.76 19.80 -3.81
CA VAL A 527 20.75 18.72 -3.77
C VAL A 527 20.92 17.75 -4.93
N SER A 528 21.15 18.26 -6.15
CA SER A 528 21.41 17.44 -7.33
C SER A 528 22.66 16.58 -7.16
N GLU A 529 23.76 17.15 -6.67
CA GLU A 529 25.00 16.42 -6.39
C GLU A 529 24.82 15.37 -5.28
N ALA A 530 24.11 15.69 -4.20
CA ALA A 530 23.80 14.74 -3.14
C ALA A 530 23.00 13.53 -3.66
N LEU A 531 21.99 13.74 -4.52
CA LEU A 531 21.23 12.64 -5.12
C LEU A 531 22.08 11.80 -6.08
N ARG A 532 23.02 12.40 -6.81
CA ARG A 532 23.98 11.66 -7.65
C ARG A 532 24.91 10.80 -6.82
N HIS A 533 25.41 11.30 -5.69
CA HIS A 533 26.18 10.48 -4.74
C HIS A 533 25.36 9.30 -4.20
N VAL A 534 24.09 9.52 -3.85
CA VAL A 534 23.19 8.45 -3.38
C VAL A 534 23.02 7.38 -4.47
N ALA A 535 22.78 7.78 -5.72
CA ALA A 535 22.70 6.85 -6.85
C ALA A 535 24.02 6.11 -7.09
N HIS A 536 25.16 6.81 -7.00
CA HIS A 536 26.48 6.21 -7.12
C HIS A 536 26.74 5.17 -6.02
N ALA A 537 26.37 5.47 -4.77
CA ALA A 537 26.50 4.57 -3.63
C ALA A 537 25.62 3.33 -3.75
N LEU A 538 24.40 3.49 -4.26
CA LEU A 538 23.52 2.34 -4.53
C LEU A 538 24.10 1.41 -5.62
N LEU A 539 24.88 1.95 -6.56
CA LEU A 539 25.59 1.15 -7.57
C LEU A 539 26.85 0.51 -6.96
N GLU A 540 27.80 1.31 -6.49
CA GLU A 540 29.15 0.85 -6.15
C GLU A 540 29.30 0.33 -4.71
N GLY A 541 28.34 0.61 -3.83
CA GLY A 541 28.46 0.43 -2.39
C GLY A 541 28.86 1.74 -1.68
N THR A 542 28.61 1.82 -0.38
CA THR A 542 29.02 2.98 0.44
C THR A 542 30.49 2.90 0.88
N GLU A 543 31.02 1.69 0.96
CA GLU A 543 32.39 1.35 1.34
C GLU A 543 33.41 1.81 0.30
N THR A 544 33.08 1.70 -0.98
CA THR A 544 33.87 2.23 -2.10
C THR A 544 33.89 3.76 -2.10
N LEU A 545 32.95 4.39 -1.42
CA LEU A 545 32.83 5.83 -1.28
C LEU A 545 33.32 6.36 0.09
N GLY A 546 33.87 5.52 0.98
CA GLY A 546 34.21 5.95 2.33
C GLY A 546 35.41 5.30 3.03
N ALA A 547 36.46 6.10 3.24
CA ALA A 547 36.97 6.45 4.59
C ALA A 547 37.79 7.75 4.52
N ALA A 548 37.37 8.77 5.28
CA ALA A 548 37.77 10.18 5.29
C ALA A 548 37.10 11.05 4.20
N VAL A 549 36.06 11.81 4.59
CA VAL A 549 35.64 12.97 3.81
C VAL A 549 36.00 14.23 4.60
N PRO A 550 37.07 14.95 4.20
CA PRO A 550 37.35 16.31 4.65
C PRO A 550 36.19 17.25 4.26
N ALA A 551 36.16 18.47 4.81
CA ALA A 551 35.23 19.51 4.37
C ALA A 551 35.15 19.59 2.82
N GLY A 552 33.93 19.68 2.26
CA GLY A 552 33.70 19.79 0.80
C GLY A 552 33.19 18.52 0.08
N VAL A 553 32.36 17.68 0.72
CA VAL A 553 31.70 16.49 0.11
C VAL A 553 31.03 16.84 -1.21
N LEU A 554 30.33 17.98 -1.23
CA LEU A 554 29.65 18.50 -2.40
C LEU A 554 30.54 19.61 -2.97
N GLY A 555 31.18 19.34 -4.11
CA GLY A 555 32.06 20.32 -4.77
C GLY A 555 31.31 21.57 -5.22
N SER A 556 29.97 21.49 -5.31
CA SER A 556 29.09 22.62 -5.62
C SER A 556 28.73 23.52 -4.43
N LEU A 557 29.09 23.17 -3.18
CA LEU A 557 28.69 23.91 -1.99
C LEU A 557 29.80 24.78 -1.39
N SER A 558 29.36 25.83 -0.69
CA SER A 558 30.20 26.78 0.03
C SER A 558 29.66 27.05 1.45
N GLY A 559 29.50 25.99 2.25
CA GLY A 559 29.05 26.08 3.65
C GLY A 559 27.55 25.88 3.86
N GLU A 560 26.89 25.17 2.95
CA GLU A 560 25.43 25.01 2.87
C GLU A 560 25.00 23.55 3.01
N GLU A 561 25.91 22.71 3.54
CA GLU A 561 25.75 21.27 3.69
C GLU A 561 24.56 20.94 4.59
N GLU A 562 24.34 21.71 5.66
CA GLU A 562 23.22 21.49 6.58
C GLU A 562 21.88 21.72 5.88
N GLU A 563 21.74 22.76 5.06
CA GLU A 563 20.50 23.00 4.34
C GLU A 563 20.23 21.96 3.24
N VAL A 564 21.27 21.49 2.56
CA VAL A 564 21.14 20.39 1.62
C VAL A 564 20.75 19.10 2.36
N ALA A 565 21.33 18.82 3.52
CA ALA A 565 20.96 17.67 4.34
C ALA A 565 19.48 17.71 4.73
N VAL A 566 18.95 18.89 5.11
CA VAL A 566 17.52 19.09 5.36
C VAL A 566 16.67 18.77 4.14
N CYS A 567 17.08 19.22 2.94
CA CYS A 567 16.36 18.97 1.69
C CYS A 567 16.37 17.47 1.32
N VAL A 568 17.50 16.78 1.52
CA VAL A 568 17.64 15.34 1.26
C VAL A 568 16.84 14.52 2.27
N ALA A 569 16.88 14.88 3.55
CA ALA A 569 16.06 14.27 4.60
C ALA A 569 14.56 14.43 4.33
N TYR A 570 14.15 15.56 3.74
CA TYR A 570 12.76 15.77 3.34
C TYR A 570 12.27 14.70 2.34
N LEU A 571 13.13 14.29 1.40
CA LEU A 571 12.84 13.17 0.48
C LEU A 571 12.89 11.83 1.20
N ARG A 572 13.93 11.55 2.01
CA ARG A 572 14.08 10.32 2.81
C ARG A 572 12.79 9.98 3.53
N ASP A 573 12.27 10.97 4.23
CA ASP A 573 11.05 10.87 5.03
C ASP A 573 9.82 10.61 4.14
N ARG A 574 9.82 11.00 2.87
CA ARG A 574 8.61 10.98 2.00
C ARG A 574 8.62 9.95 0.89
N VAL A 575 9.59 9.04 0.88
CA VAL A 575 9.56 7.82 0.07
C VAL A 575 8.41 6.94 0.56
N GLY A 576 7.38 6.72 -0.26
CA GLY A 576 6.19 5.94 0.09
C GLY A 576 6.16 4.55 -0.54
N VAL A 577 5.69 3.56 0.22
CA VAL A 577 5.43 2.19 -0.24
C VAL A 577 3.91 1.97 -0.38
N PRO A 578 3.42 1.25 -1.41
CA PRO A 578 4.13 0.80 -2.61
C PRO A 578 4.06 1.85 -3.74
N ARG A 579 3.69 3.09 -3.42
CA ARG A 579 3.48 4.16 -4.43
C ARG A 579 4.74 4.47 -5.22
N ASP A 580 5.85 4.69 -4.52
CA ASP A 580 7.09 5.19 -5.12
C ASP A 580 8.04 4.04 -5.42
N LEU A 581 8.22 3.15 -4.44
CA LEU A 581 9.14 2.02 -4.44
C LEU A 581 8.49 0.76 -3.83
N THR A 582 9.00 -0.42 -4.20
CA THR A 582 8.76 -1.64 -3.43
C THR A 582 9.35 -1.46 -2.04
N TYR A 583 8.90 -2.25 -1.07
CA TYR A 583 9.43 -2.17 0.29
C TYR A 583 10.97 -2.27 0.36
N PRO A 584 11.62 -3.31 -0.18
CA PRO A 584 13.09 -3.43 -0.09
C PRO A 584 13.80 -2.27 -0.81
N ALA A 585 13.29 -1.80 -1.95
CA ALA A 585 13.86 -0.65 -2.64
C ALA A 585 13.70 0.66 -1.85
N ALA A 586 12.56 0.84 -1.17
CA ALA A 586 12.34 1.98 -0.28
C ALA A 586 13.29 1.95 0.91
N ARG A 587 13.53 0.78 1.53
CA ARG A 587 14.55 0.63 2.59
C ARG A 587 15.92 1.06 2.09
N GLN A 588 16.35 0.53 0.95
CA GLN A 588 17.64 0.88 0.33
C GLN A 588 17.74 2.38 0.10
N LEU A 589 16.74 3.00 -0.52
CA LEU A 589 16.76 4.44 -0.80
C LEU A 589 16.80 5.27 0.50
N ARG A 590 15.97 4.95 1.49
CA ARG A 590 15.93 5.68 2.77
C ARG A 590 17.24 5.58 3.53
N ALA A 591 17.86 4.40 3.58
CA ALA A 591 19.15 4.19 4.23
C ALA A 591 20.30 4.94 3.51
N HIS A 592 20.32 4.95 2.17
CA HIS A 592 21.34 5.70 1.42
C HIS A 592 21.13 7.21 1.53
N LEU A 593 19.89 7.70 1.57
CA LEU A 593 19.61 9.10 1.87
C LEU A 593 20.04 9.46 3.30
N GLN A 594 19.82 8.57 4.28
CA GLN A 594 20.30 8.76 5.66
C GLN A 594 21.83 8.80 5.73
N TRP A 595 22.51 7.93 5.00
CA TRP A 595 23.97 7.95 4.86
C TRP A 595 24.46 9.29 4.32
N MET A 596 23.82 9.82 3.27
CA MET A 596 24.14 11.14 2.73
C MET A 596 23.90 12.27 3.75
N VAL A 597 22.78 12.24 4.49
CA VAL A 597 22.49 13.21 5.55
C VAL A 597 23.58 13.21 6.63
N ARG A 598 24.07 12.02 7.03
CA ARG A 598 25.16 11.87 8.00
C ARG A 598 26.50 12.41 7.44
N LEU A 599 26.79 12.18 6.16
CA LEU A 599 28.00 12.70 5.50
C LEU A 599 28.04 14.22 5.43
N LEU A 600 26.88 14.86 5.26
CA LEU A 600 26.76 16.32 5.28
C LEU A 600 26.88 16.93 6.69
N GLY A 601 27.25 16.14 7.70
CA GLY A 601 27.51 16.59 9.07
C GLY A 601 26.25 16.93 9.87
N SER A 602 25.06 16.63 9.33
CA SER A 602 23.80 16.96 9.96
C SER A 602 23.29 15.87 10.91
N LYS A 603 22.64 16.28 12.01
CA LYS A 603 21.98 15.39 12.98
C LYS A 603 20.49 15.18 12.69
N VAL A 604 20.06 15.53 11.47
CA VAL A 604 18.67 15.71 11.01
C VAL A 604 17.88 14.43 10.74
#